data_AF-A0A941FMV5-F1
#
_entry.id   AF-A0A941FMV5-F1
#
_cell.length_a   1.000
_cell.length_b   1.000
_cell.length_c   1.000
_cell.angle_alpha   90.00
_cell.angle_beta   90.00
_cell.angle_gamma   90.00
#
_symmetry.space_group_name_H-M   'P 1'
#
loop_
_entity.id
_entity.type
_entity.pdbx_description
1 polymer ?
#
loop_
_entity_poly.entity_id
_entity_poly.type
_entity_poly.pdbx_seq_one_letter_code
_entity_poly.pdbx_strand_id
1 'polypeptide(L)'
;MKNMLSIMVLILLTGLGFVSTNEVAFAGTMEYSVKANIPKNQINKKLTYFDLKMAPGSKQTISLTVKNTSSEEKKIMIEPNSAITNQNGVIDYSKHGHKKDSSLKYAFSDLISPKQEIVIKGKETKKVPFTIQMPKESFDGIILGGFYVHEVNKEEKRKKIIKFKSKMNFRM
;
A
#
# COMPACT_ATOMS: atom_id res chain seq x y z
N MET A 1 15.11 58.96 -35.26
CA MET A 1 15.96 58.05 -34.45
C MET A 1 15.40 57.77 -33.05
N LYS A 2 14.69 58.69 -32.37
CA LYS A 2 14.08 58.43 -31.05
C LYS A 2 13.04 57.30 -31.04
N ASN A 3 12.31 57.11 -32.14
CA ASN A 3 11.24 56.11 -32.24
C ASN A 3 11.75 54.70 -32.62
N MET A 4 12.99 54.59 -33.14
CA MET A 4 13.62 53.30 -33.43
C MET A 4 14.19 52.63 -32.18
N LEU A 5 14.58 53.43 -31.18
CA LEU A 5 15.14 52.92 -29.92
C LEU A 5 14.03 52.32 -29.02
N SER A 6 12.82 52.89 -29.02
CA SER A 6 11.66 52.33 -28.31
C SER A 6 11.18 51.00 -28.90
N ILE A 7 11.32 50.77 -30.21
CA ILE A 7 10.91 49.52 -30.85
C ILE A 7 11.89 48.39 -30.53
N MET A 8 13.19 48.67 -30.38
CA MET A 8 14.18 47.67 -29.95
C MET A 8 14.04 47.25 -28.49
N VAL A 9 13.60 48.14 -27.59
CA VAL A 9 13.37 47.81 -26.17
C VAL A 9 12.10 46.97 -25.97
N LEU A 10 11.07 47.19 -26.81
CA LEU A 10 9.82 46.43 -26.74
C LEU A 10 9.98 44.98 -27.24
N ILE A 11 10.86 44.73 -28.20
CA ILE A 11 11.18 43.38 -28.69
C ILE A 11 12.06 42.61 -27.68
N LEU A 12 12.88 43.32 -26.91
CA LEU A 12 13.70 42.71 -25.85
C LEU A 12 12.86 42.26 -24.64
N LEU A 13 11.71 42.90 -24.39
CA LEU A 13 10.79 42.52 -23.30
C LEU A 13 9.90 41.30 -23.61
N THR A 14 9.75 40.94 -24.89
CA THR A 14 8.95 39.78 -25.31
C THR A 14 9.76 38.48 -25.45
N GLY A 15 11.07 38.53 -25.20
CA GLY A 15 12.00 37.40 -25.42
C GLY A 15 12.14 36.39 -24.29
N LEU A 16 11.60 36.65 -23.08
CA LEU A 16 11.52 35.63 -22.03
C LEU A 16 10.28 34.75 -22.25
N GLY A 17 10.30 33.99 -23.35
CA GLY A 17 9.42 32.87 -23.54
C GLY A 17 9.58 31.92 -22.35
N PHE A 18 8.50 31.74 -21.60
CA PHE A 18 8.32 30.65 -20.66
C PHE A 18 8.77 29.34 -21.32
N VAL A 19 9.97 28.86 -20.99
CA VAL A 19 10.36 27.48 -21.25
C VAL A 19 9.63 26.66 -20.21
N SER A 20 8.35 26.39 -20.47
CA SER A 20 7.59 25.40 -19.74
C SER A 20 8.20 24.04 -20.07
N THR A 21 9.17 23.60 -19.27
CA THR A 21 9.64 22.22 -19.29
C THR A 21 8.45 21.36 -18.91
N ASN A 22 7.77 20.81 -19.92
CA ASN A 22 6.81 19.75 -19.71
C ASN A 22 7.60 18.55 -19.18
N GLU A 23 7.74 18.44 -17.85
CA GLU A 23 8.10 17.17 -17.25
C GLU A 23 7.00 16.18 -17.62
N VAL A 24 7.29 15.32 -18.60
CA VAL A 24 6.45 14.18 -18.90
C VAL A 24 6.54 13.26 -17.70
N ALA A 25 5.63 13.45 -16.75
CA ALA A 25 5.46 12.56 -15.61
C ALA A 25 4.99 11.21 -16.15
N PHE A 26 5.92 10.27 -16.36
CA PHE A 26 5.57 8.90 -16.71
C PHE A 26 4.88 8.28 -15.50
N ALA A 27 3.56 8.20 -15.54
CA ALA A 27 2.77 7.46 -14.56
C ALA A 27 3.17 5.99 -14.65
N GLY A 28 4.14 5.60 -13.83
CA GLY A 28 4.68 4.26 -13.82
C GLY A 28 3.60 3.26 -13.45
N THR A 29 3.07 2.55 -14.45
CA THR A 29 2.20 1.41 -14.19
C THR A 29 2.99 0.39 -13.38
N MET A 30 2.42 -0.07 -12.27
CA MET A 30 3.06 -1.11 -11.47
C MET A 30 2.84 -2.44 -12.16
N GLU A 31 3.94 -3.06 -12.53
CA GLU A 31 3.98 -4.29 -13.32
C GLU A 31 3.89 -5.55 -12.43
N TYR A 32 3.15 -5.42 -11.33
CA TYR A 32 2.75 -6.52 -10.48
C TYR A 32 1.34 -6.27 -9.94
N SER A 33 0.65 -7.35 -9.63
CA SER A 33 -0.65 -7.35 -8.99
C SER A 33 -0.64 -8.21 -7.74
N VAL A 34 -1.47 -7.85 -6.77
CA VAL A 34 -1.65 -8.63 -5.55
C VAL A 34 -3.14 -8.80 -5.30
N LYS A 35 -3.53 -10.01 -4.93
CA LYS A 35 -4.91 -10.38 -4.60
C LYS A 35 -4.93 -11.15 -3.29
N ALA A 36 -5.94 -10.93 -2.45
CA ALA A 36 -6.20 -11.80 -1.32
C ALA A 36 -6.88 -13.11 -1.75
N ASN A 37 -6.41 -14.21 -1.17
CA ASN A 37 -7.05 -15.51 -1.31
C ASN A 37 -8.06 -15.67 -0.17
N ILE A 38 -9.32 -15.28 -0.42
CA ILE A 38 -10.39 -15.19 0.59
C ILE A 38 -10.70 -16.57 1.20
N PRO A 39 -10.53 -16.76 2.52
CA PRO A 39 -10.79 -18.02 3.21
C PRO A 39 -12.28 -18.22 3.52
N LYS A 40 -12.64 -19.42 4.00
CA LYS A 40 -14.04 -19.81 4.27
C LYS A 40 -14.73 -19.00 5.36
N ASN A 41 -13.98 -18.49 6.36
CA ASN A 41 -14.51 -17.71 7.48
C ASN A 41 -14.65 -16.20 7.18
N GLN A 42 -14.68 -15.84 5.90
CA GLN A 42 -15.02 -14.51 5.44
C GLN A 42 -16.49 -14.18 5.81
N ILE A 43 -16.69 -13.08 6.53
CA ILE A 43 -18.01 -12.56 6.90
C ILE A 43 -18.76 -12.10 5.64
N ASN A 44 -18.16 -11.20 4.87
CA ASN A 44 -18.74 -10.72 3.62
C ASN A 44 -17.98 -11.25 2.39
N LYS A 45 -18.59 -12.24 1.73
CA LYS A 45 -18.03 -12.92 0.55
C LYS A 45 -17.95 -12.04 -0.71
N LYS A 46 -18.58 -10.86 -0.72
CA LYS A 46 -18.52 -9.92 -1.85
C LYS A 46 -17.26 -9.04 -1.82
N LEU A 47 -16.54 -9.01 -0.70
CA LEU A 47 -15.35 -8.18 -0.54
C LEU A 47 -14.13 -8.88 -1.15
N THR A 48 -13.29 -8.09 -1.81
CA THR A 48 -12.01 -8.54 -2.39
C THR A 48 -10.86 -8.49 -1.38
N TYR A 49 -11.17 -8.22 -0.11
CA TYR A 49 -10.25 -8.12 1.00
C TYR A 49 -10.72 -8.97 2.19
N PHE A 50 -9.85 -9.21 3.16
CA PHE A 50 -10.15 -10.04 4.32
C PHE A 50 -11.08 -9.31 5.28
N ASP A 51 -12.23 -9.91 5.56
CA ASP A 51 -13.20 -9.53 6.58
C ASP A 51 -13.52 -10.80 7.36
N LEU A 52 -12.64 -11.14 8.30
CA LEU A 52 -12.58 -12.47 8.92
C LEU A 52 -13.18 -12.43 10.32
N LYS A 53 -14.01 -13.43 10.63
CA LYS A 53 -14.37 -13.75 12.01
C LYS A 53 -13.44 -14.86 12.51
N MET A 54 -12.65 -14.60 13.55
CA MET A 54 -11.86 -15.64 14.23
C MET A 54 -12.08 -15.61 15.73
N ALA A 55 -11.88 -16.74 16.40
CA ALA A 55 -12.08 -16.89 17.84
C ALA A 55 -10.86 -16.41 18.65
N PRO A 56 -11.02 -16.05 19.93
CA PRO A 56 -9.89 -15.84 20.84
C PRO A 56 -8.88 -16.98 20.80
N GLY A 57 -7.59 -16.66 20.83
CA GLY A 57 -6.48 -17.62 20.81
C GLY A 57 -6.31 -18.40 19.51
N SER A 58 -7.21 -18.28 18.55
CA SER A 58 -7.14 -19.02 17.29
C SER A 58 -5.98 -18.58 16.41
N LYS A 59 -5.50 -19.52 15.59
CA LYS A 59 -4.43 -19.33 14.62
C LYS A 59 -4.95 -19.63 13.23
N GLN A 60 -4.65 -18.77 12.26
CA GLN A 60 -5.09 -18.96 10.87
C GLN A 60 -4.04 -18.46 9.89
N THR A 61 -3.72 -19.28 8.89
CA THR A 61 -2.92 -18.85 7.74
C THR A 61 -3.82 -18.28 6.65
N ILE A 62 -3.56 -17.03 6.27
CA ILE A 62 -4.11 -16.38 5.08
C ILE A 62 -3.02 -16.33 4.00
N SER A 63 -3.39 -15.98 2.76
CA SER A 63 -2.37 -15.82 1.72
C SER A 63 -2.73 -14.77 0.69
N LEU A 64 -1.69 -14.17 0.14
CA LEU A 64 -1.75 -13.25 -0.98
C LEU A 64 -1.26 -13.96 -2.24
N THR A 65 -1.90 -13.73 -3.37
CA THR A 65 -1.39 -14.12 -4.68
C THR A 65 -0.74 -12.90 -5.31
N VAL A 66 0.57 -12.97 -5.55
CA VAL A 66 1.36 -11.93 -6.22
C VAL A 66 1.65 -12.42 -7.63
N LYS A 67 1.34 -11.60 -8.63
CA LYS A 67 1.65 -11.90 -10.03
C LYS A 67 2.54 -10.81 -10.60
N ASN A 68 3.68 -11.20 -11.14
CA ASN A 68 4.53 -10.33 -11.94
C ASN A 68 3.94 -10.25 -13.35
N THR A 69 3.61 -9.05 -13.82
CA THR A 69 3.06 -8.84 -15.16
C THR A 69 4.12 -8.41 -16.17
N SER A 70 5.34 -8.08 -15.72
CA SER A 70 6.50 -7.83 -16.59
C SER A 70 7.16 -9.13 -17.04
N SER A 71 8.11 -9.03 -17.97
CA SER A 71 9.04 -10.11 -18.34
C SER A 71 10.27 -10.18 -17.45
N GLU A 72 10.54 -9.15 -16.65
CA GLU A 72 11.72 -9.06 -15.81
C GLU A 72 11.46 -9.66 -14.43
N GLU A 73 12.49 -10.21 -13.80
CA GLU A 73 12.41 -10.63 -12.40
C GLU A 73 12.20 -9.43 -11.49
N LYS A 74 11.40 -9.62 -10.44
CA LYS A 74 11.16 -8.59 -9.42
C LYS A 74 11.39 -9.13 -8.03
N LYS A 75 11.93 -8.26 -7.16
CA LYS A 75 11.97 -8.45 -5.72
C LYS A 75 10.87 -7.61 -5.08
N ILE A 76 9.90 -8.26 -4.45
CA ILE A 76 8.72 -7.62 -3.85
C ILE A 76 8.75 -7.81 -2.33
N MET A 77 8.68 -6.70 -1.60
CA MET A 77 8.50 -6.66 -0.15
C MET A 77 7.02 -6.57 0.19
N ILE A 78 6.57 -7.38 1.15
CA ILE A 78 5.19 -7.43 1.65
C ILE A 78 5.23 -7.30 3.17
N GLU A 79 4.75 -6.17 3.68
CA GLU A 79 4.83 -5.81 5.10
C GLU A 79 3.43 -5.71 5.71
N PRO A 80 3.12 -6.47 6.76
CA PRO A 80 1.91 -6.21 7.54
C PRO A 80 1.94 -4.80 8.14
N ASN A 81 0.82 -4.08 8.02
CA ASN A 81 0.70 -2.70 8.45
C ASN A 81 -0.58 -2.48 9.25
N SER A 82 -0.45 -1.89 10.44
CA SER A 82 -1.60 -1.51 11.26
C SER A 82 -2.21 -0.22 10.72
N ALA A 83 -3.54 -0.16 10.63
CA ALA A 83 -4.22 1.05 10.20
C ALA A 83 -4.09 2.15 11.25
N ILE A 84 -4.05 3.41 10.81
CA ILE A 84 -4.07 4.57 11.70
C ILE A 84 -5.27 5.46 11.37
N THR A 85 -5.65 6.33 12.29
CA THR A 85 -6.58 7.42 12.01
C THR A 85 -5.78 8.67 11.66
N ASN A 86 -6.07 9.30 10.52
CA ASN A 86 -5.42 10.55 10.13
C ASN A 86 -6.10 11.78 10.78
N GLN A 87 -5.54 12.97 10.56
CA GLN A 87 -6.04 14.23 11.15
C GLN A 87 -7.49 14.56 10.75
N ASN A 88 -7.99 13.99 9.66
CA ASN A 88 -9.37 14.17 9.20
C ASN A 88 -10.33 13.12 9.79
N GLY A 89 -9.88 12.29 10.75
CA GLY A 89 -10.69 11.22 11.33
C GLY A 89 -10.89 10.03 10.40
N VAL A 90 -10.12 9.91 9.32
CA VAL A 90 -10.27 8.86 8.31
C VAL A 90 -9.22 7.77 8.51
N ILE A 91 -9.62 6.52 8.33
CA ILE A 91 -8.71 5.36 8.38
C ILE A 91 -7.71 5.44 7.23
N ASP A 92 -6.43 5.40 7.57
CA ASP A 92 -5.30 5.50 6.66
C ASP A 92 -4.40 4.26 6.75
N TYR A 93 -4.05 3.73 5.59
CA TYR A 93 -3.20 2.54 5.39
C TYR A 93 -1.92 2.87 4.62
N SER A 94 -1.77 4.13 4.17
CA SER A 94 -0.63 4.61 3.37
C SER A 94 0.64 4.80 4.18
N LYS A 95 0.44 4.97 5.48
CA LYS A 95 1.41 5.31 6.50
C LYS A 95 1.99 4.02 7.09
N HIS A 96 3.32 3.90 7.11
CA HIS A 96 4.04 2.73 7.62
C HIS A 96 5.17 3.16 8.56
N GLY A 97 5.57 2.27 9.49
CA GLY A 97 6.65 2.55 10.45
C GLY A 97 6.33 3.61 11.51
N HIS A 98 5.06 3.93 11.72
CA HIS A 98 4.65 4.93 12.71
C HIS A 98 4.73 4.38 14.14
N LYS A 99 4.99 5.28 15.09
CA LYS A 99 4.88 4.99 16.52
C LYS A 99 3.43 4.60 16.83
N LYS A 100 3.27 3.44 17.48
CA LYS A 100 1.96 2.97 17.94
C LYS A 100 1.46 3.90 19.05
N ASP A 101 0.16 4.15 19.04
CA ASP A 101 -0.50 4.83 20.14
C ASP A 101 -0.40 3.97 21.42
N SER A 102 -0.15 4.60 22.57
CA SER A 102 0.00 3.88 23.84
C SER A 102 -1.27 3.19 24.31
N SER A 103 -2.44 3.63 23.85
CA SER A 103 -3.74 2.99 24.12
C SER A 103 -4.04 1.80 23.20
N LEU A 104 -3.28 1.61 22.11
CA LEU A 104 -3.50 0.54 21.15
C LEU A 104 -3.06 -0.81 21.74
N LYS A 105 -4.02 -1.56 22.30
CA LYS A 105 -3.77 -2.86 22.93
C LYS A 105 -3.28 -3.92 21.94
N TYR A 106 -3.87 -3.97 20.75
CA TYR A 106 -3.58 -4.99 19.75
C TYR A 106 -3.37 -4.35 18.38
N ALA A 107 -2.12 -4.21 17.98
CA ALA A 107 -1.77 -3.78 16.63
C ALA A 107 -1.82 -4.97 15.67
N PHE A 108 -2.45 -4.81 14.51
CA PHE A 108 -2.52 -5.86 13.48
C PHE A 108 -1.13 -6.43 13.13
N SER A 109 -0.14 -5.55 12.99
CA SER A 109 1.25 -5.92 12.68
C SER A 109 1.90 -6.86 13.70
N ASP A 110 1.38 -6.92 14.93
CA ASP A 110 1.92 -7.75 16.01
C ASP A 110 1.23 -9.12 16.08
N LEU A 111 0.04 -9.22 15.50
CA LEU A 111 -0.79 -10.43 15.50
C LEU A 111 -0.59 -11.28 14.25
N ILE A 112 0.30 -10.88 13.35
CA ILE A 112 0.52 -11.57 12.08
C ILE A 112 2.01 -11.77 11.86
N SER A 113 2.36 -12.86 11.16
CA SER A 113 3.74 -13.19 10.84
C SER A 113 4.47 -12.01 10.18
N PRO A 114 5.78 -11.84 10.41
CA PRO A 114 6.56 -10.70 9.92
C PRO A 114 6.53 -10.49 8.41
N LYS A 115 7.08 -9.34 7.98
CA LYS A 115 7.28 -9.02 6.58
C LYS A 115 8.04 -10.09 5.82
N GLN A 116 7.70 -10.26 4.55
CA GLN A 116 8.34 -11.20 3.65
C GLN A 116 8.83 -10.49 2.40
N GLU A 117 10.04 -10.83 2.00
CA GLU A 117 10.60 -10.47 0.71
C GLU A 117 10.51 -11.69 -0.22
N ILE A 118 9.96 -11.51 -1.40
CA ILE A 118 9.87 -12.56 -2.42
C ILE A 118 10.59 -12.14 -3.68
N VAL A 119 11.27 -13.08 -4.30
CA VAL A 119 11.69 -13.00 -5.70
C VAL A 119 10.62 -13.70 -6.54
N ILE A 120 10.20 -13.03 -7.62
CA ILE A 120 9.19 -13.50 -8.58
C ILE A 120 9.67 -13.22 -10.01
N LYS A 121 9.87 -14.28 -10.79
CA LYS A 121 10.34 -14.20 -12.17
C LYS A 121 9.31 -13.49 -13.06
N GLY A 122 9.76 -13.10 -14.26
CA GLY A 122 8.86 -12.55 -15.28
C GLY A 122 7.64 -13.46 -15.51
N LYS A 123 6.45 -12.86 -15.56
CA LYS A 123 5.15 -13.53 -15.74
C LYS A 123 4.77 -14.56 -14.67
N GLU A 124 5.60 -14.77 -13.64
CA GLU A 124 5.33 -15.73 -12.57
C GLU A 124 4.19 -15.26 -11.66
N THR A 125 3.47 -16.23 -11.09
CA THR A 125 2.50 -16.02 -10.02
C THR A 125 2.91 -16.83 -8.79
N LYS A 126 3.00 -16.15 -7.64
CA LYS A 126 3.44 -16.75 -6.37
C LYS A 126 2.40 -16.53 -5.28
N LYS A 127 2.16 -17.58 -4.48
CA LYS A 127 1.30 -17.52 -3.30
C LYS A 127 2.16 -17.29 -2.06
N VAL A 128 1.88 -16.22 -1.32
CA VAL A 128 2.63 -15.81 -0.13
C VAL A 128 1.76 -15.99 1.11
N PRO A 129 2.08 -16.93 2.01
CA PRO A 129 1.29 -17.18 3.22
C PRO A 129 1.67 -16.21 4.35
N PHE A 130 0.69 -15.80 5.15
CA PHE A 130 0.89 -15.07 6.40
C PHE A 130 0.05 -15.70 7.50
N THR A 131 0.60 -15.85 8.70
CA THR A 131 -0.08 -16.52 9.81
C THR A 131 -0.53 -15.51 10.84
N ILE A 132 -1.82 -15.46 11.10
CA ILE A 132 -2.46 -14.63 12.14
C ILE A 132 -2.55 -15.46 13.42
N GLN A 133 -2.19 -14.85 14.55
CA GLN A 133 -2.37 -15.37 15.90
C GLN A 133 -3.21 -14.37 16.70
N MET A 134 -4.40 -14.79 17.12
CA MET A 134 -5.27 -13.92 17.93
C MET A 134 -4.86 -13.88 19.40
N PRO A 135 -5.09 -12.75 20.08
CA PRO A 135 -5.01 -12.66 21.52
C PRO A 135 -5.92 -13.70 22.17
N LYS A 136 -5.51 -14.22 23.33
CA LYS A 136 -6.31 -15.16 24.11
C LYS A 136 -7.51 -14.48 24.76
N GLU A 137 -7.34 -13.23 25.16
CA GLU A 137 -8.39 -12.42 25.76
C GLU A 137 -9.40 -11.97 24.73
N SER A 138 -10.67 -11.94 25.16
CA SER A 138 -11.75 -11.40 24.35
C SER A 138 -11.91 -9.90 24.51
N PHE A 139 -12.32 -9.23 23.44
CA PHE A 139 -12.64 -7.82 23.43
C PHE A 139 -13.73 -7.54 22.39
N ASP A 140 -14.59 -6.57 22.67
CA ASP A 140 -15.55 -6.07 21.69
C ASP A 140 -14.85 -5.05 20.78
N GLY A 141 -14.69 -5.38 19.50
CA GLY A 141 -13.99 -4.48 18.58
C GLY A 141 -13.69 -5.05 17.21
N ILE A 142 -12.73 -4.41 16.54
CA ILE A 142 -12.30 -4.68 15.17
C ILE A 142 -10.81 -4.36 15.12
N ILE A 143 -9.97 -5.28 14.64
CA ILE A 143 -8.54 -5.03 14.43
C ILE A 143 -8.31 -4.67 12.97
N LEU A 144 -7.93 -3.41 12.70
CA LEU A 144 -7.77 -2.92 11.35
C LEU A 144 -6.31 -2.92 10.90
N GLY A 145 -6.08 -3.45 9.70
CA GLY A 145 -4.74 -3.46 9.10
C GLY A 145 -4.76 -3.82 7.62
N GLY A 146 -3.59 -4.04 7.06
CA GLY A 146 -3.41 -4.39 5.67
C GLY A 146 -1.97 -4.78 5.37
N PHE A 147 -1.63 -4.85 4.08
CA PHE A 147 -0.28 -5.13 3.64
C PHE A 147 0.24 -3.96 2.82
N TYR A 148 1.42 -3.46 3.18
CA TYR A 148 2.20 -2.54 2.37
C TYR A 148 3.06 -3.36 1.40
N VAL A 149 2.87 -3.19 0.08
CA VAL A 149 3.53 -4.03 -0.92
C VAL A 149 4.27 -3.18 -1.95
N HIS A 150 5.58 -3.34 -2.04
CA HIS A 150 6.44 -2.54 -2.92
C HIS A 150 7.59 -3.35 -3.53
N GLU A 151 8.11 -2.88 -4.66
CA GLU A 151 9.33 -3.42 -5.27
C GLU A 151 10.56 -2.88 -4.53
N VAL A 152 11.55 -3.71 -4.25
CA VAL A 152 12.72 -3.34 -3.42
C VAL A 152 13.75 -2.49 -4.18
N ASN A 153 13.80 -2.58 -5.51
CA ASN A 153 14.93 -2.06 -6.31
C ASN A 153 14.63 -0.81 -7.16
N LYS A 154 13.50 -0.14 -6.98
CA LYS A 154 13.25 1.17 -7.60
C LYS A 154 13.35 2.26 -6.55
N GLU A 155 14.41 3.07 -6.64
CA GLU A 155 14.56 4.36 -5.94
C GLU A 155 13.19 5.05 -5.79
N GLU A 156 12.75 5.20 -4.53
CA GLU A 156 11.73 6.05 -3.90
C GLU A 156 10.44 6.50 -4.62
N LYS A 157 10.23 6.30 -5.92
CA LYS A 157 9.19 7.00 -6.69
C LYS A 157 7.92 6.20 -7.00
N ARG A 158 7.77 4.94 -6.59
CA ARG A 158 6.56 4.16 -6.96
C ARG A 158 5.99 3.35 -5.79
N LYS A 159 5.37 4.07 -4.86
CA LYS A 159 4.60 3.50 -3.75
C LYS A 159 3.22 3.04 -4.25
N LYS A 160 3.05 1.75 -4.63
CA LYS A 160 1.67 1.19 -4.64
C LYS A 160 1.27 0.95 -3.20
N ILE A 161 0.40 1.80 -2.70
CA ILE A 161 -0.46 1.37 -1.61
C ILE A 161 -1.48 0.47 -2.27
N ILE A 162 -1.25 -0.83 -2.21
CA ILE A 162 -2.37 -1.74 -2.31
C ILE A 162 -3.20 -1.43 -1.08
N LYS A 163 -4.24 -0.60 -1.26
CA LYS A 163 -5.30 -0.40 -0.29
C LYS A 163 -6.01 -1.73 -0.15
N PHE A 164 -5.33 -2.66 0.48
CA PHE A 164 -5.95 -3.80 1.08
C PHE A 164 -6.65 -3.24 2.31
N LYS A 165 -7.88 -2.78 2.09
CA LYS A 165 -8.78 -2.43 3.18
C LYS A 165 -9.15 -3.74 3.86
N SER A 166 -8.24 -4.43 4.54
CA SER A 166 -8.62 -5.51 5.44
C SER A 166 -9.37 -4.84 6.58
N LYS A 167 -10.68 -4.66 6.41
CA LYS A 167 -11.52 -4.39 7.55
C LYS A 167 -11.63 -5.72 8.29
N MET A 168 -10.64 -6.06 9.10
CA MET A 168 -10.66 -7.26 9.92
C MET A 168 -11.55 -6.99 11.14
N ASN A 169 -12.84 -7.27 10.98
CA ASN A 169 -13.80 -7.18 12.07
C ASN A 169 -13.66 -8.37 13.01
N PHE A 170 -12.82 -8.20 14.01
CA PHE A 170 -12.73 -9.12 15.13
C PHE A 170 -13.82 -8.90 16.16
N ARG A 171 -15.03 -9.28 15.78
CA ARG A 171 -16.14 -9.38 16.72
C ARG A 171 -15.96 -10.69 17.49
N MET A 172 -15.59 -10.60 18.77
CA MET A 172 -16.08 -11.58 19.72
C MET A 172 -17.59 -11.43 19.87
#